data_AF-A0A7C4YK35-F1
#
_entry.id   AF-A0A7C4YK35-F1
#
_cell.length_a   1.000
_cell.length_b   1.000
_cell.length_c   1.000
_cell.angle_alpha   90.00
_cell.angle_beta   90.00
_cell.angle_gamma   90.00
#
_symmetry.space_group_name_H-M   'P 1'
#
loop_
_entity.id
_entity.type
_entity.pdbx_description
1 polymer ?
#
loop_
_entity_poly.entity_id
_entity_poly.type
_entity_poly.pdbx_seq_one_letter_code
_entity_poly.pdbx_strand_id
1 'polypeptide(L)'
;MPRNKLNNLTNKEWLKFQKSWFIHNPPPRKKGVLVHPAKFPETMAQEFIEFFTKEGESVLDPMAGTGSTLVAALRAGRNSYGFELNPKYANIASRIIEEERATLGSSVSNLQSQIINGDAAQITNYQLPLIDYVLTSPPYWDMLRAKGAETQKKRRTATELDVHYSDDPNDLGNVDDYEAFLEKLVNIYERLKSLLREKAYLTIIVKNVKKGGKIYPLAWDIARELGKTYTLKDEKIWVQDNQRLSPFGLGSAWVSNTFHHYCLQFRNERSL
;
A
#
# COMPACT_ATOMS: atom_id res chain seq x y z
N MET A 1 -33.69 9.48 2.50
CA MET A 1 -32.66 8.41 2.57
C MET A 1 -31.69 8.75 3.70
N PRO A 2 -31.14 7.77 4.44
CA PRO A 2 -30.14 8.05 5.47
C PRO A 2 -28.94 8.79 4.85
N ARG A 3 -28.45 9.83 5.52
CA ARG A 3 -27.25 10.58 5.09
C ARG A 3 -26.04 9.64 5.14
N ASN A 4 -25.34 9.46 4.01
CA ASN A 4 -24.11 8.68 3.96
C ASN A 4 -23.03 9.36 4.81
N LYS A 5 -22.68 8.71 5.93
CA LYS A 5 -21.69 9.21 6.90
C LYS A 5 -20.26 8.80 6.55
N LEU A 6 -20.05 7.86 5.64
CA LEU A 6 -18.72 7.34 5.34
C LEU A 6 -18.04 8.13 4.22
N ASN A 7 -18.76 8.47 3.15
CA ASN A 7 -18.16 9.10 1.98
C ASN A 7 -19.13 10.07 1.28
N ASN A 8 -18.69 10.61 0.14
CA ASN A 8 -19.43 11.53 -0.72
C ASN A 8 -20.02 10.84 -1.98
N LEU A 9 -19.95 9.52 -2.08
CA LEU A 9 -20.35 8.78 -3.28
C LEU A 9 -21.86 8.69 -3.47
N THR A 10 -22.28 8.59 -4.73
CA THR A 10 -23.65 8.20 -5.10
C THR A 10 -23.92 6.74 -4.78
N ASN A 11 -25.20 6.34 -4.72
CA ASN A 11 -25.59 4.94 -4.53
C ASN A 11 -25.01 4.01 -5.61
N LYS A 12 -24.89 4.49 -6.85
CA LYS A 12 -24.35 3.70 -7.97
C LYS A 12 -22.85 3.43 -7.80
N GLU A 13 -22.09 4.46 -7.44
CA GLU A 13 -20.65 4.35 -7.18
C GLU A 13 -20.39 3.45 -5.96
N TRP A 14 -21.19 3.63 -4.90
CA TRP A 14 -21.15 2.78 -3.73
C TRP A 14 -21.34 1.30 -4.08
N LEU A 15 -22.40 0.97 -4.83
CA LEU A 15 -22.70 -0.41 -5.23
C LEU A 15 -21.58 -1.02 -6.08
N LYS A 16 -20.93 -0.24 -6.95
CA LYS A 16 -19.80 -0.73 -7.77
C LYS A 16 -18.64 -1.19 -6.89
N PHE A 17 -18.35 -0.47 -5.81
CA PHE A 17 -17.24 -0.78 -4.89
C PHE A 17 -17.52 -2.03 -4.02
N GLN A 18 -18.78 -2.46 -3.86
CA GLN A 18 -19.12 -3.61 -3.02
C GLN A 18 -18.70 -4.97 -3.59
N LYS A 19 -18.19 -5.04 -4.83
CA LYS A 19 -17.69 -6.30 -5.39
C LYS A 19 -16.50 -6.81 -4.57
N SER A 20 -16.50 -8.11 -4.27
CA SER A 20 -15.40 -8.78 -3.56
C SER A 20 -14.12 -8.90 -4.39
N TRP A 21 -14.20 -8.67 -5.71
CA TRP A 21 -13.05 -8.63 -6.59
C TRP A 21 -13.24 -7.56 -7.67
N PHE A 22 -12.12 -7.06 -8.20
CA PHE A 22 -12.11 -6.05 -9.26
C PHE A 22 -10.84 -6.16 -10.09
N ILE A 23 -10.92 -5.66 -11.32
CA ILE A 23 -9.77 -5.52 -12.22
C ILE A 23 -9.44 -4.04 -12.29
N HIS A 24 -8.18 -3.69 -12.06
CA HIS A 24 -7.69 -2.33 -12.25
C HIS A 24 -6.37 -2.35 -13.02
N ASN A 25 -6.47 -2.01 -14.30
CA ASN A 25 -5.34 -1.94 -15.20
C ASN A 25 -5.00 -0.46 -15.43
N PRO A 26 -3.92 0.07 -14.82
CA PRO A 26 -3.51 1.43 -15.10
C PRO A 26 -3.19 1.57 -16.60
N PRO A 27 -3.46 2.74 -17.21
CA PRO A 27 -3.11 2.97 -18.60
C PRO A 27 -1.59 2.76 -18.81
N PRO A 28 -1.16 2.33 -20.01
CA PRO A 28 0.25 2.19 -20.34
C PRO A 28 1.01 3.49 -20.01
N ARG A 29 2.06 3.38 -19.20
CA ARG A 29 2.82 4.55 -18.74
C ARG A 29 3.53 5.23 -19.91
N LYS A 30 3.50 6.57 -19.97
CA LYS A 30 4.23 7.37 -20.97
C LYS A 30 5.74 7.19 -20.77
N LYS A 31 6.50 7.09 -21.88
CA LYS A 31 7.98 7.02 -21.86
C LYS A 31 8.55 8.32 -21.23
N GLY A 32 9.50 8.21 -20.30
CA GLY A 32 10.24 9.35 -19.74
C GLY A 32 9.87 9.79 -18.31
N VAL A 33 8.88 9.15 -17.66
CA VAL A 33 8.60 9.37 -16.23
C VAL A 33 9.54 8.51 -15.40
N LEU A 34 10.21 9.13 -14.41
CA LEU A 34 11.12 8.49 -13.46
C LEU A 34 10.53 7.16 -12.95
N VAL A 35 11.32 6.11 -13.15
CA VAL A 35 10.94 4.73 -12.90
C VAL A 35 11.09 4.44 -11.42
N HIS A 36 9.96 4.25 -10.72
CA HIS A 36 9.97 3.73 -9.36
C HIS A 36 9.38 2.32 -9.34
N PRO A 37 10.16 1.32 -8.87
CA PRO A 37 9.69 -0.07 -8.82
C PRO A 37 8.46 -0.21 -7.92
N ALA A 38 7.51 -1.06 -8.34
CA ALA A 38 6.48 -1.69 -7.49
C ALA A 38 5.44 -0.81 -6.77
N LYS A 39 5.02 0.34 -7.32
CA LYS A 39 3.85 1.08 -6.79
C LYS A 39 2.49 0.53 -7.28
N PHE A 40 1.49 0.51 -6.41
CA PHE A 40 0.09 0.32 -6.83
C PHE A 40 -0.44 1.55 -7.59
N PRO A 41 -1.47 1.41 -8.45
CA PRO A 41 -2.00 2.53 -9.24
C PRO A 41 -2.62 3.62 -8.38
N GLU A 42 -2.29 4.89 -8.62
CA GLU A 42 -2.87 6.04 -7.90
C GLU A 42 -4.39 6.10 -8.09
N THR A 43 -4.89 5.78 -9.27
CA THR A 43 -6.34 5.79 -9.54
C THR A 43 -7.09 4.71 -8.76
N MET A 44 -6.47 3.56 -8.51
CA MET A 44 -7.06 2.55 -7.63
C MET A 44 -7.06 3.03 -6.18
N ALA A 45 -5.93 3.58 -5.73
CA ALA A 45 -5.82 4.15 -4.39
C ALA A 45 -6.86 5.25 -4.15
N GLN A 46 -7.12 6.08 -5.16
CA GLN A 46 -8.14 7.11 -5.14
C GLN A 46 -9.55 6.53 -4.91
N GLU A 47 -9.93 5.46 -5.62
CA GLU A 47 -11.23 4.79 -5.41
C GLU A 47 -11.40 4.31 -3.96
N PHE A 48 -10.35 3.74 -3.36
CA PHE A 48 -10.35 3.32 -1.96
C PHE A 48 -10.47 4.51 -0.99
N ILE A 49 -9.69 5.57 -1.21
CA ILE A 49 -9.73 6.79 -0.39
C ILE A 49 -11.12 7.41 -0.45
N GLU A 50 -11.67 7.57 -1.65
CA GLU A 50 -13.00 8.14 -1.86
C GLU A 50 -14.10 7.30 -1.20
N PHE A 51 -13.94 5.98 -1.14
CA PHE A 51 -14.91 5.11 -0.48
C PHE A 51 -14.81 5.17 1.05
N PHE A 52 -13.62 5.26 1.63
CA PHE A 52 -13.43 5.19 3.08
C PHE A 52 -13.30 6.55 3.78
N THR A 53 -13.40 7.66 3.04
CA THR A 53 -13.30 9.01 3.59
C THR A 53 -14.28 10.00 2.95
N LYS A 54 -14.50 11.11 3.64
CA LYS A 54 -15.03 12.36 3.08
C LYS A 54 -13.92 13.29 2.62
N GLU A 55 -14.27 14.26 1.78
CA GLU A 55 -13.37 15.36 1.43
C GLU A 55 -12.86 16.09 2.69
N GLY A 56 -11.59 16.49 2.68
CA GLY A 56 -10.91 17.14 3.80
C GLY A 56 -10.49 16.21 4.96
N GLU A 57 -10.90 14.94 4.96
CA GLU A 57 -10.44 13.97 5.96
C GLU A 57 -8.96 13.56 5.74
N SER A 58 -8.35 12.94 6.75
CA SER A 58 -6.92 12.64 6.78
C SER A 58 -6.62 11.17 6.46
N VAL A 59 -5.76 10.97 5.46
CA VAL A 59 -5.27 9.66 5.03
C VAL A 59 -3.82 9.46 5.48
N LEU A 60 -3.48 8.26 5.95
CA LEU A 60 -2.11 7.89 6.32
C LEU A 60 -1.60 6.74 5.45
N ASP A 61 -0.31 6.81 5.09
CA ASP A 61 0.45 5.68 4.56
C ASP A 61 1.76 5.49 5.37
N PRO A 62 1.85 4.48 6.25
CA PRO A 62 3.06 4.24 7.05
C PRO A 62 4.25 3.73 6.21
N MET A 63 4.05 3.36 4.94
CA MET A 63 5.08 2.76 4.08
C MET A 63 4.94 3.34 2.66
N ALA A 64 5.05 4.67 2.59
CA ALA A 64 4.59 5.46 1.46
C ALA A 64 5.38 5.25 0.16
N GLY A 65 6.63 4.77 0.24
CA GLY A 65 7.49 4.61 -0.93
C GLY A 65 7.61 5.91 -1.70
N THR A 66 7.14 5.92 -2.96
CA THR A 66 7.15 7.11 -3.82
C THR A 66 5.85 7.92 -3.76
N GLY A 67 5.00 7.69 -2.77
CA GLY A 67 3.88 8.57 -2.42
C GLY A 67 2.58 8.34 -3.20
N SER A 68 2.31 7.15 -3.76
CA SER A 68 1.08 6.90 -4.53
C SER A 68 -0.21 7.15 -3.73
N THR A 69 -0.24 6.80 -2.44
CA THR A 69 -1.37 7.12 -1.55
C THR A 69 -1.55 8.62 -1.39
N LEU A 70 -0.47 9.38 -1.20
CA LEU A 70 -0.51 10.82 -0.96
C LEU A 70 -0.96 11.59 -2.21
N VAL A 71 -0.48 11.18 -3.38
CA VAL A 71 -0.95 11.69 -4.68
C VAL A 71 -2.44 11.42 -4.86
N ALA A 72 -2.88 10.19 -4.58
CA ALA A 72 -4.29 9.82 -4.70
C ALA A 72 -5.18 10.58 -3.71
N ALA A 73 -4.72 10.77 -2.47
CA ALA A 73 -5.42 11.55 -1.46
C ALA A 73 -5.55 13.01 -1.88
N LEU A 74 -4.47 13.60 -2.41
CA LEU A 74 -4.48 14.97 -2.90
C LEU A 74 -5.47 15.16 -4.07
N ARG A 75 -5.47 14.24 -5.04
CA ARG A 75 -6.44 14.22 -6.15
C ARG A 75 -7.88 14.07 -5.67
N ALA A 76 -8.08 13.30 -4.60
CA ALA A 76 -9.36 13.14 -3.95
C ALA A 76 -9.71 14.36 -3.07
N GLY A 77 -8.85 15.35 -2.88
CA GLY A 77 -9.17 16.48 -2.00
C GLY A 77 -9.14 16.12 -0.50
N ARG A 78 -8.26 15.21 -0.10
CA ARG A 78 -8.02 14.78 1.30
C ARG A 78 -6.66 15.27 1.79
N ASN A 79 -6.54 15.44 3.11
CA ASN A 79 -5.23 15.61 3.73
C ASN A 79 -4.49 14.27 3.73
N SER A 80 -3.16 14.29 3.66
CA SER A 80 -2.38 13.06 3.71
C SER A 80 -1.03 13.18 4.39
N TYR A 81 -0.63 12.08 5.03
CA TYR A 81 0.63 11.94 5.73
C TYR A 81 1.25 10.60 5.32
N GLY A 82 2.55 10.59 5.06
CA GLY A 82 3.27 9.41 4.63
C GLY A 82 4.56 9.22 5.41
N PHE A 83 4.93 7.99 5.71
CA PHE A 83 6.25 7.65 6.25
C PHE A 83 7.04 6.86 5.23
N GLU A 84 8.30 7.24 5.03
CA GLU A 84 9.23 6.51 4.19
C GLU A 84 10.61 6.50 4.85
N LEU A 85 11.14 5.29 5.09
CA LEU A 85 12.40 5.10 5.80
C LEU A 85 13.59 5.60 4.99
N ASN A 86 13.61 5.34 3.68
CA ASN A 86 14.74 5.70 2.84
C ASN A 86 14.62 7.16 2.36
N PRO A 87 15.60 8.03 2.68
CA PRO A 87 15.57 9.45 2.30
C PRO A 87 15.50 9.67 0.78
N LYS A 88 16.07 8.78 -0.03
CA LYS A 88 15.98 8.83 -1.50
C LYS A 88 14.52 8.75 -1.96
N TYR A 89 13.76 7.77 -1.46
CA TYR A 89 12.36 7.59 -1.85
C TYR A 89 11.45 8.66 -1.23
N ALA A 90 11.73 9.10 -0.01
CA ALA A 90 11.03 10.23 0.60
C ALA A 90 11.18 11.52 -0.23
N ASN A 91 12.39 11.83 -0.71
CA ASN A 91 12.65 12.98 -1.58
C ASN A 91 11.94 12.87 -2.93
N ILE A 92 11.95 11.68 -3.53
CA ILE A 92 11.19 11.39 -4.75
C ILE A 92 9.69 11.63 -4.54
N ALA A 93 9.12 11.07 -3.45
CA ALA A 93 7.71 11.24 -3.11
C ALA A 93 7.36 12.72 -2.94
N SER A 94 8.20 13.48 -2.22
CA SER A 94 8.01 14.92 -2.02
C SER A 94 7.92 15.66 -3.35
N ARG A 95 8.80 15.35 -4.30
CA ARG A 95 8.79 15.97 -5.63
C ARG A 95 7.52 15.62 -6.41
N ILE A 96 7.11 14.36 -6.43
CA ILE A 96 5.91 13.91 -7.15
C ILE A 96 4.66 14.57 -6.57
N ILE A 97 4.56 14.66 -5.24
CA ILE A 97 3.43 15.30 -4.55
C ILE A 97 3.36 16.79 -4.92
N GLU A 98 4.49 17.49 -4.97
CA GLU A 98 4.51 18.91 -5.32
C GLU A 98 4.19 19.16 -6.80
N GLU A 99 4.70 18.32 -7.71
CA GLU A 99 4.34 18.36 -9.13
C GLU A 99 2.83 18.14 -9.35
N GLU A 100 2.24 17.20 -8.61
CA GLU A 100 0.79 16.97 -8.64
C GLU A 100 0.01 18.16 -8.06
N ARG A 101 0.46 18.71 -6.93
CA ARG A 101 -0.15 19.89 -6.30
C ARG A 101 -0.16 21.08 -7.26
N ALA A 102 0.96 21.35 -7.92
CA ALA A 102 1.05 22.41 -8.92
C ALA A 102 0.07 22.19 -10.09
N THR A 103 -0.12 20.93 -10.50
CA THR A 103 -1.07 20.56 -11.56
C THR A 103 -2.53 20.78 -11.14
N LEU A 104 -2.88 20.47 -9.89
CA LEU A 104 -4.24 20.64 -9.34
C LEU A 104 -4.56 22.10 -8.97
N GLY A 105 -3.53 22.93 -8.75
CA GLY A 105 -3.65 24.37 -8.55
C GLY A 105 -4.40 24.75 -7.27
N SER A 106 -5.19 25.82 -7.35
CA SER A 106 -5.87 26.42 -6.19
C SER A 106 -6.88 25.49 -5.50
N SER A 107 -7.39 24.48 -6.21
CA SER A 107 -8.39 23.52 -5.71
C SER A 107 -7.91 22.71 -4.50
N VAL A 108 -6.61 22.56 -4.33
CA VAL A 108 -5.99 21.78 -3.23
C VAL A 108 -5.07 22.62 -2.33
N SER A 109 -5.12 23.95 -2.47
CA SER A 109 -4.20 24.88 -1.79
C SER A 109 -4.30 24.81 -0.26
N ASN A 110 -5.46 24.45 0.29
CA ASN A 110 -5.72 24.31 1.71
C ASN A 110 -5.41 22.91 2.27
N LEU A 111 -5.03 21.94 1.43
CA LEU A 111 -4.80 20.56 1.85
C LEU A 111 -3.34 20.31 2.23
N GLN A 112 -3.16 19.63 3.36
CA GLN A 112 -1.87 19.12 3.81
C GLN A 112 -1.55 17.81 3.08
N SER A 113 -0.35 17.69 2.52
CA SER A 113 0.17 16.45 1.96
C SER A 113 1.65 16.38 2.28
N GLN A 114 2.00 15.58 3.28
CA GLN A 114 3.33 15.58 3.90
C GLN A 114 3.94 14.19 3.85
N ILE A 115 5.10 14.07 3.21
CA ILE A 115 5.98 12.92 3.36
C ILE A 115 6.97 13.18 4.49
N ILE A 116 7.10 12.22 5.40
CA ILE A 116 8.01 12.23 6.54
C ILE A 116 9.07 11.17 6.27
N ASN A 117 10.33 11.59 6.19
CA ASN A 117 11.43 10.63 6.18
C ASN A 117 11.65 10.12 7.62
N GLY A 118 11.32 8.86 7.86
CA GLY A 118 11.39 8.28 9.20
C GLY A 118 10.87 6.85 9.28
N ASP A 119 11.18 6.20 10.40
CA ASP A 119 10.73 4.85 10.70
C ASP A 119 9.28 4.84 11.22
N ALA A 120 8.40 4.14 10.49
CA ALA A 120 7.00 4.00 10.87
C ALA A 120 6.78 3.21 12.17
N ALA A 121 7.76 2.43 12.63
CA ALA A 121 7.72 1.82 13.96
C ALA A 121 7.74 2.87 15.09
N GLN A 122 8.23 4.09 14.79
CA GLN A 122 8.30 5.23 15.70
C GLN A 122 7.19 6.27 15.44
N ILE A 123 6.17 5.93 14.65
CA ILE A 123 5.16 6.89 14.19
C ILE A 123 4.43 7.64 15.30
N THR A 124 4.27 7.03 16.48
CA THR A 124 3.63 7.64 17.65
C THR A 124 4.45 8.78 18.26
N ASN A 125 5.71 8.94 17.89
CA ASN A 125 6.57 10.03 18.34
C ASN A 125 6.35 11.32 17.52
N TYR A 126 5.59 11.23 16.43
CA TYR A 126 5.30 12.36 15.54
C TYR A 126 3.94 12.96 15.87
N GLN A 127 3.85 14.29 15.83
CA GLN A 127 2.59 15.00 16.00
C GLN A 127 1.78 14.92 14.71
N LEU A 128 0.82 14.00 14.65
CA LEU A 128 -0.12 13.83 13.54
C LEU A 128 -1.54 14.22 13.97
N PRO A 129 -2.42 14.64 13.04
CA PRO A 129 -3.84 14.72 13.33
C PRO A 129 -4.42 13.32 13.54
N LEU A 130 -5.66 13.26 14.04
CA LEU A 130 -6.43 12.01 13.98
C LEU A 130 -6.65 11.59 12.52
N ILE A 131 -6.42 10.31 12.27
CA ILE A 131 -6.48 9.70 10.94
C ILE A 131 -7.84 9.05 10.73
N ASP A 132 -8.44 9.30 9.57
CA ASP A 132 -9.75 8.78 9.19
C ASP A 132 -9.63 7.48 8.38
N TYR A 133 -8.50 7.33 7.67
CA TYR A 133 -8.24 6.16 6.83
C TYR A 133 -6.75 5.90 6.65
N VAL A 134 -6.36 4.62 6.65
CA VAL A 134 -5.01 4.20 6.27
C VAL A 134 -5.08 3.38 4.99
N LEU A 135 -4.23 3.71 4.02
CA LEU A 135 -4.05 2.91 2.81
C LEU A 135 -2.56 2.69 2.60
N THR A 136 -2.16 1.43 2.48
CA THR A 136 -0.75 1.09 2.37
C THR A 136 -0.50 -0.22 1.64
N SER A 137 0.75 -0.42 1.23
CA SER A 137 1.25 -1.69 0.73
C SER A 137 2.60 -1.96 1.39
N PRO A 138 2.73 -2.97 2.26
CA PRO A 138 3.99 -3.26 2.92
C PRO A 138 5.05 -3.77 1.94
N PRO A 139 6.34 -3.73 2.35
CA PRO A 139 7.36 -4.50 1.65
C PRO A 139 7.01 -5.99 1.67
N TYR A 140 7.21 -6.67 0.55
CA TYR A 140 6.96 -8.11 0.44
C TYR A 140 8.14 -8.94 0.98
N TRP A 141 8.51 -8.71 2.24
CA TRP A 141 9.67 -9.34 2.89
C TRP A 141 10.95 -9.17 2.03
N ASP A 142 11.82 -10.17 1.99
CA ASP A 142 13.04 -10.18 1.20
C ASP A 142 12.84 -10.64 -0.26
N MET A 143 11.61 -10.65 -0.79
CA MET A 143 11.33 -11.21 -2.13
C MET A 143 12.16 -10.56 -3.25
N LEU A 144 12.59 -9.31 -3.10
CA LEU A 144 13.46 -8.64 -4.08
C LEU A 144 14.91 -9.14 -4.07
N ARG A 145 15.36 -9.76 -2.98
CA ARG A 145 16.67 -10.40 -2.85
C ARG A 145 16.70 -11.80 -3.46
N ALA A 146 15.54 -12.43 -3.66
CA ALA A 146 15.43 -13.79 -4.22
C ALA A 146 16.14 -13.91 -5.59
N LYS A 147 17.15 -14.78 -5.66
CA LYS A 147 17.91 -15.08 -6.89
C LYS A 147 17.08 -16.00 -7.79
N GLY A 148 16.33 -15.44 -8.74
CA GLY A 148 15.59 -16.17 -9.78
C GLY A 148 16.17 -15.99 -11.19
N ALA A 149 15.91 -16.93 -12.10
CA ALA A 149 16.42 -16.92 -13.49
C ALA A 149 15.88 -15.72 -14.31
N GLU A 150 14.63 -15.32 -14.11
CA GLU A 150 14.08 -14.09 -14.70
C GLU A 150 14.74 -12.83 -14.12
N THR A 151 15.04 -12.84 -12.81
CA THR A 151 15.72 -11.77 -12.10
C THR A 151 17.15 -11.59 -12.61
N GLN A 152 17.87 -12.67 -12.96
CA GLN A 152 19.20 -12.60 -13.58
C GLN A 152 19.19 -11.99 -15.00
N LYS A 153 18.18 -12.32 -15.82
CA LYS A 153 18.05 -11.73 -17.16
C LYS A 153 17.69 -10.24 -17.11
N LYS A 154 16.81 -9.83 -16.18
CA LYS A 154 16.49 -8.41 -15.92
C LYS A 154 17.64 -7.63 -15.26
N ARG A 155 18.41 -8.26 -14.35
CA ARG A 155 19.62 -7.67 -13.73
C ARG A 155 20.73 -7.36 -14.72
N ARG A 156 20.80 -8.09 -15.84
CA ARG A 156 21.77 -7.83 -16.92
C ARG A 156 21.38 -6.67 -17.84
N THR A 157 20.11 -6.27 -17.86
CA THR A 157 19.58 -5.27 -18.80
C THR A 157 19.01 -4.01 -18.15
N ALA A 158 18.75 -4.00 -16.84
CA ALA A 158 18.26 -2.83 -16.12
C ALA A 158 19.35 -2.26 -15.20
N THR A 159 19.92 -1.12 -15.58
CA THR A 159 20.80 -0.28 -14.75
C THR A 159 20.07 0.38 -13.57
N GLU A 160 18.75 0.22 -13.41
CA GLU A 160 17.90 1.02 -12.51
C GLU A 160 16.90 0.21 -11.64
N LEU A 161 17.06 -1.10 -11.50
CA LEU A 161 16.25 -1.84 -10.52
C LEU A 161 17.00 -1.92 -9.18
N ASP A 162 16.77 -0.94 -8.31
CA ASP A 162 17.14 -1.02 -6.88
C ASP A 162 16.38 -2.20 -6.25
N VAL A 163 16.98 -3.39 -6.31
CA VAL A 163 16.53 -4.59 -5.59
C VAL A 163 16.95 -4.57 -4.11
N HIS A 164 17.68 -3.53 -3.72
CA HIS A 164 18.13 -3.26 -2.37
C HIS A 164 17.57 -1.91 -1.93
N TYR A 165 16.50 -1.92 -1.14
CA TYR A 165 15.84 -0.67 -0.72
C TYR A 165 16.75 0.12 0.23
N SER A 166 17.40 -0.51 1.22
CA SER A 166 18.42 0.14 2.04
C SER A 166 19.27 -0.87 2.85
N ASP A 167 20.44 -0.43 3.33
CA ASP A 167 21.24 -1.14 4.36
C ASP A 167 20.78 -0.83 5.79
N ASP A 168 19.65 -0.12 5.97
CA ASP A 168 19.17 0.29 7.30
C ASP A 168 18.73 -0.95 8.11
N PRO A 169 19.19 -1.14 9.35
CA PRO A 169 18.80 -2.29 10.17
C PRO A 169 17.31 -2.32 10.52
N ASN A 170 16.60 -1.19 10.37
CA ASN A 170 15.16 -1.08 10.60
C ASN A 170 14.33 -1.32 9.32
N ASP A 171 14.98 -1.47 8.16
CA ASP A 171 14.31 -1.84 6.92
C ASP A 171 13.76 -3.27 7.04
N LEU A 172 12.44 -3.42 6.97
CA LEU A 172 11.78 -4.71 7.04
C LEU A 172 12.24 -5.68 5.94
N GLY A 173 12.75 -5.16 4.81
CA GLY A 173 13.34 -5.97 3.74
C GLY A 173 14.65 -6.66 4.12
N ASN A 174 15.25 -6.30 5.27
CA ASN A 174 16.51 -6.87 5.79
C ASN A 174 16.29 -8.02 6.78
N VAL A 175 15.05 -8.34 7.14
CA VAL A 175 14.72 -9.42 8.09
C VAL A 175 14.71 -10.75 7.35
N ASP A 176 15.56 -11.72 7.73
CA ASP A 176 15.68 -13.01 7.03
C ASP A 176 14.72 -14.10 7.54
N ASP A 177 14.10 -13.91 8.71
CA ASP A 177 13.11 -14.81 9.28
C ASP A 177 11.68 -14.30 9.03
N TYR A 178 10.79 -15.19 8.58
CA TYR A 178 9.43 -14.80 8.18
C TYR A 178 8.57 -14.38 9.38
N GLU A 179 8.66 -15.09 10.50
CA GLU A 179 7.84 -14.82 11.68
C GLU A 179 8.29 -13.51 12.33
N ALA A 180 9.61 -13.28 12.44
CA ALA A 180 10.16 -12.01 12.91
C ALA A 180 9.78 -10.83 11.99
N PHE A 181 9.74 -11.05 10.67
CA PHE A 181 9.27 -10.04 9.72
C PHE A 181 7.78 -9.73 9.94
N LEU A 182 6.95 -10.76 10.04
CA LEU A 182 5.51 -10.62 10.28
C LEU A 182 5.22 -9.89 11.60
N GLU A 183 5.91 -10.27 12.68
CA GLU A 183 5.79 -9.64 13.99
C GLU A 183 6.12 -8.14 13.94
N LYS A 184 7.27 -7.77 13.33
CA LYS A 184 7.65 -6.36 13.17
C LYS A 184 6.61 -5.59 12.34
N LEU A 185 6.12 -6.19 11.26
CA LEU A 185 5.13 -5.57 10.39
C LEU A 185 3.79 -5.34 11.11
N VAL A 186 3.28 -6.35 11.81
CA VAL A 186 2.03 -6.25 12.58
C VAL A 186 2.18 -5.20 13.68
N ASN A 187 3.30 -5.19 14.42
CA ASN A 187 3.58 -4.20 15.46
C ASN A 187 3.50 -2.75 14.95
N ILE A 188 3.97 -2.47 13.72
CA ILE A 188 3.83 -1.14 13.11
C ILE A 188 2.35 -0.79 12.93
N TYR A 189 1.53 -1.71 12.41
CA TYR A 189 0.11 -1.49 12.19
C TYR A 189 -0.69 -1.37 13.49
N GLU A 190 -0.33 -2.11 14.54
CA GLU A 190 -0.97 -2.01 15.85
C GLU A 190 -0.75 -0.63 16.50
N ARG A 191 0.45 -0.06 16.34
CA ARG A 191 0.77 1.30 16.81
C ARG A 191 -0.07 2.39 16.15
N LEU A 192 -0.61 2.15 14.95
CA LEU A 192 -1.50 3.10 14.29
C LEU A 192 -2.83 3.28 15.04
N LYS A 193 -3.22 2.33 15.90
CA LYS A 193 -4.55 2.32 16.54
C LYS A 193 -4.82 3.59 17.33
N SER A 194 -3.81 4.14 18.01
CA SER A 194 -3.92 5.36 18.79
C SER A 194 -4.03 6.63 17.94
N LEU A 195 -3.65 6.58 16.66
CA LEU A 195 -3.75 7.69 15.71
C LEU A 195 -5.08 7.67 14.96
N LEU A 196 -5.76 6.52 14.92
CA LEU A 196 -6.98 6.32 14.16
C LEU A 196 -8.21 6.77 14.93
N ARG A 197 -9.13 7.45 14.24
CA ARG A 197 -10.47 7.67 14.79
C ARG A 197 -11.17 6.34 15.08
N GLU A 198 -12.08 6.38 16.03
CA GLU A 198 -13.04 5.28 16.18
C GLU A 198 -13.77 5.07 14.85
N LYS A 199 -13.89 3.81 14.43
CA LYS A 199 -14.54 3.35 13.21
C LYS A 199 -13.82 3.72 11.90
N ALA A 200 -12.63 4.32 11.98
CA ALA A 200 -11.73 4.49 10.84
C ALA A 200 -11.36 3.14 10.23
N TYR A 201 -11.05 3.16 8.93
CA TYR A 201 -10.67 1.96 8.18
C TYR A 201 -9.17 1.93 7.89
N LEU A 202 -8.67 0.72 7.66
CA LEU A 202 -7.30 0.46 7.21
C LEU A 202 -7.37 -0.55 6.07
N THR A 203 -6.86 -0.18 4.90
CA THR A 203 -6.65 -1.08 3.77
C THR A 203 -5.18 -1.42 3.64
N ILE A 204 -4.86 -2.71 3.70
CA ILE A 204 -3.52 -3.24 3.44
C ILE A 204 -3.55 -4.02 2.13
N ILE A 205 -2.80 -3.55 1.14
CA ILE A 205 -2.66 -4.20 -0.17
C ILE A 205 -1.45 -5.12 -0.14
N VAL A 206 -1.67 -6.44 -0.21
CA VAL A 206 -0.60 -7.42 0.01
C VAL A 206 -0.75 -8.65 -0.90
N LYS A 207 0.36 -9.38 -1.09
CA LYS A 207 0.45 -10.64 -1.83
C LYS A 207 1.04 -11.71 -0.93
N ASN A 208 0.61 -12.95 -1.15
CA ASN A 208 1.30 -14.10 -0.59
C ASN A 208 2.68 -14.23 -1.24
N VAL A 209 3.65 -14.64 -0.43
CA VAL A 209 5.06 -14.73 -0.83
C VAL A 209 5.38 -16.15 -1.26
N LYS A 210 6.18 -16.30 -2.33
CA LYS A 210 6.69 -17.60 -2.81
C LYS A 210 8.21 -17.61 -2.71
N LYS A 211 8.77 -18.47 -1.86
CA LYS A 211 10.22 -18.57 -1.65
C LYS A 211 10.62 -20.01 -1.33
N GLY A 212 11.68 -20.50 -1.99
CA GLY A 212 12.20 -21.85 -1.75
C GLY A 212 11.18 -22.98 -2.00
N GLY A 213 10.28 -22.82 -2.98
CA GLY A 213 9.21 -23.79 -3.26
C GLY A 213 8.04 -23.78 -2.26
N LYS A 214 8.08 -22.93 -1.23
CA LYS A 214 7.02 -22.76 -0.24
C LYS A 214 6.21 -21.49 -0.51
N ILE A 215 4.91 -21.55 -0.23
CA ILE A 215 4.05 -20.37 -0.13
C ILE A 215 4.01 -19.93 1.34
N TYR A 216 4.26 -18.65 1.57
CA TYR A 216 4.05 -17.96 2.82
C TYR A 216 2.76 -17.14 2.68
N PRO A 217 1.69 -17.48 3.42
CA PRO A 217 0.39 -16.88 3.25
C PRO A 217 0.28 -15.51 3.93
N LEU A 218 1.20 -14.60 3.59
CA LEU A 218 1.36 -13.29 4.23
C LEU A 218 0.06 -12.51 4.36
N ALA A 219 -0.82 -12.53 3.36
CA ALA A 219 -2.11 -11.85 3.46
C ALA A 219 -2.97 -12.41 4.61
N TRP A 220 -3.01 -13.74 4.74
CA TRP A 220 -3.83 -14.41 5.75
C TRP A 220 -3.19 -14.35 7.13
N ASP A 221 -1.87 -14.40 7.21
CA ASP A 221 -1.15 -14.23 8.47
C ASP A 221 -1.33 -12.80 9.01
N ILE A 222 -1.22 -11.76 8.16
CA ILE A 222 -1.58 -10.38 8.54
C ILE A 222 -3.05 -10.31 8.98
N ALA A 223 -3.98 -10.91 8.22
CA ALA A 223 -5.40 -10.94 8.57
C ALA A 223 -5.67 -11.55 9.96
N ARG A 224 -5.01 -12.68 10.26
CA ARG A 224 -5.14 -13.38 11.55
C ARG A 224 -4.53 -12.57 12.69
N GLU A 225 -3.30 -12.10 12.55
CA GLU A 225 -2.58 -11.43 13.62
C GLU A 225 -3.15 -10.04 13.88
N LEU A 226 -3.33 -9.23 12.84
CA LEU A 226 -3.88 -7.88 12.96
C LEU A 226 -5.37 -7.89 13.33
N GLY A 227 -6.07 -8.99 13.04
CA GLY A 227 -7.44 -9.26 13.47
C GLY A 227 -7.62 -9.33 14.99
N LYS A 228 -6.53 -9.46 15.76
CA LYS A 228 -6.54 -9.39 17.23
C LYS A 228 -6.66 -7.95 17.74
N THR A 229 -6.26 -6.97 16.93
CA THR A 229 -6.20 -5.54 17.28
C THR A 229 -7.27 -4.69 16.58
N TYR A 230 -7.62 -5.08 15.35
CA TYR A 230 -8.67 -4.48 14.53
C TYR A 230 -9.67 -5.53 14.09
N THR A 231 -10.89 -5.11 13.72
CA THR A 231 -11.84 -6.05 13.13
C THR A 231 -11.64 -6.15 11.62
N LEU A 232 -11.28 -7.33 11.12
CA LEU A 232 -11.32 -7.62 9.69
C LEU A 232 -12.78 -7.57 9.20
N LYS A 233 -13.03 -6.76 8.17
CA LYS A 233 -14.36 -6.52 7.58
C LYS A 233 -14.52 -7.14 6.20
N ASP A 234 -13.44 -7.22 5.42
CA ASP A 234 -13.48 -7.70 4.04
C ASP A 234 -12.08 -8.08 3.54
N GLU A 235 -12.02 -8.91 2.51
CA GLU A 235 -10.81 -9.25 1.75
C GLU A 235 -11.08 -9.10 0.25
N LYS A 236 -10.89 -7.89 -0.28
CA LYS A 236 -11.09 -7.65 -1.72
C LYS A 236 -9.93 -8.22 -2.54
N ILE A 237 -10.23 -8.77 -3.71
CA ILE A 237 -9.22 -9.30 -4.64
C ILE A 237 -9.03 -8.33 -5.80
N TRP A 238 -7.86 -7.69 -5.86
CA TRP A 238 -7.43 -6.93 -7.03
C TRP A 238 -6.78 -7.87 -8.04
N VAL A 239 -7.46 -8.10 -9.16
CA VAL A 239 -7.01 -8.97 -10.25
C VAL A 239 -6.23 -8.16 -11.30
N GLN A 240 -5.13 -8.75 -11.79
CA GLN A 240 -4.23 -8.21 -12.80
C GLN A 240 -4.22 -9.14 -14.03
N ASP A 241 -5.32 -9.13 -14.78
CA ASP A 241 -5.55 -10.00 -15.95
C ASP A 241 -4.70 -9.64 -17.18
N ASN A 242 -3.96 -8.53 -17.12
CA ASN A 242 -3.06 -8.06 -18.17
C ASN A 242 -1.62 -8.60 -18.02
N GLN A 243 -1.34 -9.44 -17.03
CA GLN A 243 -0.02 -10.04 -16.84
C GLN A 243 0.19 -11.27 -17.73
N ARG A 244 1.42 -11.45 -18.22
CA ARG A 244 1.79 -12.60 -19.04
C ARG A 244 2.01 -13.82 -18.14
N LEU A 245 1.55 -14.98 -18.61
CA LEU A 245 1.84 -16.28 -18.01
C LEU A 245 3.31 -16.66 -18.22
N SER A 246 3.97 -17.06 -17.13
CA SER A 246 5.25 -17.76 -17.19
C SER A 246 5.04 -19.25 -16.97
N PRO A 247 5.71 -20.14 -17.72
CA PRO A 247 5.56 -21.59 -17.63
C PRO A 247 6.34 -22.16 -16.44
N PHE A 248 6.11 -21.64 -15.23
CA PHE A 248 6.83 -22.07 -14.05
C PHE A 248 6.59 -23.56 -13.76
N GLY A 249 7.67 -24.30 -13.51
CA GLY A 249 7.60 -25.72 -13.16
C GLY A 249 7.25 -26.66 -14.31
N LEU A 250 7.04 -26.18 -15.54
CA LEU A 250 6.71 -27.01 -16.69
C LEU A 250 7.75 -28.13 -16.88
N GLY A 251 7.29 -29.39 -16.83
CA GLY A 251 8.13 -30.59 -16.96
C GLY A 251 8.83 -31.05 -15.67
N SER A 252 8.59 -30.41 -14.52
CA SER A 252 9.26 -30.77 -13.26
C SER A 252 8.36 -30.70 -12.02
N ALA A 253 7.62 -29.62 -11.81
CA ALA A 253 6.86 -29.39 -10.58
C ALA A 253 5.64 -28.47 -10.80
N TRP A 254 4.68 -28.49 -9.87
CA TRP A 254 3.60 -27.50 -9.87
C TRP A 254 4.10 -26.17 -9.30
N VAL A 255 4.03 -25.10 -10.10
CA VAL A 255 4.29 -23.73 -9.65
C VAL A 255 3.26 -22.79 -10.27
N SER A 256 2.41 -22.19 -9.44
CA SER A 256 1.36 -21.30 -9.95
C SER A 256 1.89 -19.90 -10.31
N ASN A 257 1.24 -19.26 -11.27
CA ASN A 257 1.34 -17.80 -11.45
C ASN A 257 0.48 -17.11 -10.37
N THR A 258 0.83 -15.87 -9.99
CA THR A 258 0.03 -15.07 -9.03
C THR A 258 -0.27 -13.70 -9.63
N PHE A 259 -1.53 -13.49 -10.02
CA PHE A 259 -1.99 -12.29 -10.72
C PHE A 259 -3.00 -11.49 -9.91
N HIS A 260 -2.92 -11.57 -8.59
CA HIS A 260 -3.81 -10.81 -7.72
C HIS A 260 -3.09 -10.30 -6.48
N HIS A 261 -3.65 -9.25 -5.90
CA HIS A 261 -3.34 -8.81 -4.54
C HIS A 261 -4.61 -8.93 -3.70
N TYR A 262 -4.42 -9.17 -2.41
CA TYR A 262 -5.45 -9.01 -1.40
C TYR A 262 -5.46 -7.56 -0.95
N CYS A 263 -6.64 -6.96 -0.85
CA CYS A 263 -6.87 -5.67 -0.24
C CYS A 263 -7.66 -5.93 1.05
N LEU A 264 -6.92 -6.17 2.14
CA LEU A 264 -7.49 -6.51 3.44
C LEU A 264 -8.08 -5.26 4.07
N GLN A 265 -9.35 -5.33 4.47
CA GLN A 265 -10.10 -4.22 5.03
C GLN A 265 -10.30 -4.43 6.52
N PHE A 266 -9.63 -3.62 7.33
CA PHE A 266 -9.80 -3.62 8.78
C PHE A 266 -10.53 -2.36 9.23
N ARG A 267 -11.10 -2.42 10.44
CA ARG A 267 -11.73 -1.27 11.08
C ARG A 267 -11.30 -1.14 12.54
N ASN A 268 -11.04 0.09 12.95
CA ASN A 268 -10.72 0.44 14.33
C ASN A 268 -11.99 0.52 15.19
N GLU A 269 -12.46 -0.63 15.66
CA GLU A 269 -13.52 -0.67 16.66
C GLU A 269 -12.97 -0.27 18.05
N ARG A 270 -13.84 0.26 18.92
CA ARG A 270 -13.48 0.45 20.34
C ARG A 270 -13.10 -0.90 20.92
N SER A 271 -12.05 -0.93 21.73
CA SER A 271 -11.78 -2.06 22.61
C SER A 271 -13.03 -2.28 23.46
N LEU A 272 -13.53 -3.53 23.46
CA LEU A 272 -14.68 -3.95 24.28
C LEU A 272 -14.36 -3.77 25.77
#